data_AF-A0A429X0U0-F1
#
_entry.id   AF-A0A429X0U0-F1
#
_cell.length_a   1.000
_cell.length_b   1.000
_cell.length_c   1.000
_cell.angle_alpha   90.00
_cell.angle_beta   90.00
_cell.angle_gamma   90.00
#
_symmetry.space_group_name_H-M   'P 1'
#
loop_
_entity.id
_entity.type
_entity.pdbx_description
1 polymer ?
#
loop_
_entity_poly.entity_id
_entity_poly.type
_entity_poly.pdbx_seq_one_letter_code
_entity_poly.pdbx_strand_id
1 'polypeptide(L)'
;MGTTAFILISKKKYTPERLLADSIISAYHADVMLNFHNSKNYDSNGQFLSTTLNINDKNVRENSESFILYVDALDNPNLDFFDYEYVGLNPNYKLYQAGTIEEVYGVEELVFQFIYHYLKANPDDYFWVADYDWVYSWEDIQRLKSLPYDSEWCYKNPK
;
A
#
# COMPACT_ATOMS: atom_id res chain seq x y z
N MET A 1 -10.93 -1.58 15.68
CA MET A 1 -10.88 -0.67 14.51
C MET A 1 -9.61 -1.06 13.80
N GLY A 2 -9.69 -1.43 12.53
CA GLY A 2 -8.51 -1.89 11.80
C GLY A 2 -7.57 -0.75 11.46
N THR A 3 -6.28 -1.03 11.38
CA THR A 3 -5.27 -0.07 10.96
C THR A 3 -5.13 -0.13 9.45
N THR A 4 -5.86 0.73 8.74
CA THR A 4 -5.81 0.83 7.27
C THR A 4 -4.56 1.60 6.83
N ALA A 5 -3.99 1.22 5.69
CA ALA A 5 -2.90 1.95 5.06
C ALA A 5 -3.13 2.14 3.57
N PHE A 6 -2.43 3.11 3.00
CA PHE A 6 -2.56 3.55 1.62
C PHE A 6 -1.21 3.65 0.93
N ILE A 7 -1.17 3.28 -0.34
CA ILE A 7 -0.12 3.65 -1.28
C ILE A 7 -0.56 4.95 -1.96
N LEU A 8 0.22 6.00 -1.74
CA LEU A 8 -0.02 7.32 -2.32
C LEU A 8 0.80 7.49 -3.61
N ILE A 9 0.13 7.74 -4.72
CA ILE A 9 0.71 7.74 -6.06
C ILE A 9 0.42 9.06 -6.76
N SER A 10 1.39 9.59 -7.51
CA SER A 10 1.16 10.80 -8.31
C SER A 10 0.00 10.64 -9.30
N LYS A 11 -0.94 11.59 -9.31
CA LYS A 11 -2.07 11.61 -10.26
C LYS A 11 -1.62 11.57 -11.73
N LYS A 12 -0.43 12.09 -12.04
CA LYS A 12 0.13 12.10 -13.40
C LYS A 12 0.62 10.73 -13.86
N LYS A 13 0.87 9.82 -12.93
CA LYS A 13 1.55 8.54 -13.14
C LYS A 13 0.61 7.35 -12.92
N TYR A 14 -0.48 7.57 -12.20
CA TYR A 14 -1.37 6.50 -11.76
C TYR A 14 -2.21 5.94 -12.90
N THR A 15 -2.17 4.62 -13.04
CA THR A 15 -3.25 3.83 -13.65
C THR A 15 -3.46 2.56 -12.80
N PRO A 16 -4.67 1.99 -12.77
CA PRO A 16 -4.94 0.76 -12.03
C PRO A 16 -4.06 -0.40 -12.53
N GLU A 17 -3.82 -0.49 -13.83
CA GLU A 17 -2.97 -1.53 -14.44
C GLU A 17 -1.53 -1.43 -13.96
N ARG A 18 -1.01 -0.21 -13.81
CA ARG A 18 0.34 0.00 -13.31
C ARG A 18 0.45 -0.44 -11.86
N LEU A 19 -0.41 0.05 -10.98
CA LEU A 19 -0.38 -0.34 -9.57
C LEU A 19 -0.57 -1.87 -9.42
N LEU A 20 -1.46 -2.47 -10.21
CA LEU A 20 -1.65 -3.92 -10.25
C LEU A 20 -0.36 -4.64 -10.65
N ALA A 21 0.28 -4.24 -11.74
CA ALA A 21 1.52 -4.85 -12.23
C ALA A 21 2.67 -4.70 -11.23
N ASP A 22 2.86 -3.48 -10.71
CA ASP A 22 3.90 -3.17 -9.73
C ASP A 22 3.68 -3.96 -8.42
N SER A 23 2.43 -4.15 -7.99
CA SER A 23 2.09 -4.97 -6.83
C SER A 23 2.44 -6.45 -7.05
N ILE A 24 2.11 -7.00 -8.22
CA ILE A 24 2.43 -8.40 -8.56
C ILE A 24 3.95 -8.62 -8.56
N ILE A 25 4.70 -7.71 -9.18
CA ILE A 25 6.16 -7.76 -9.24
C ILE A 25 6.78 -7.61 -7.85
N SER A 26 6.21 -6.74 -7.01
CA SER A 26 6.68 -6.51 -5.64
C SER A 26 6.47 -7.73 -4.76
N ALA A 27 5.30 -8.38 -4.85
CA ALA A 27 5.02 -9.64 -4.15
C ALA A 27 6.01 -10.74 -4.57
N TYR A 28 6.31 -10.86 -5.87
CA TYR A 28 7.32 -11.80 -6.36
C TYR A 28 8.72 -11.53 -5.76
N HIS A 29 9.14 -10.26 -5.72
CA HIS A 29 10.46 -9.91 -5.17
C HIS A 29 10.55 -10.00 -3.64
N ALA A 30 9.43 -9.85 -2.95
CA ALA A 30 9.35 -10.01 -1.50
C ALA A 30 9.36 -11.47 -1.03
N ASP A 31 9.33 -12.46 -1.95
CA ASP A 31 9.21 -13.89 -1.62
C ASP A 31 7.94 -14.23 -0.82
N VAL A 32 6.84 -13.53 -1.12
CA VAL A 32 5.52 -13.72 -0.49
C VAL A 32 4.54 -14.38 -1.44
N MET A 33 3.50 -15.03 -0.90
CA MET A 33 2.49 -15.69 -1.70
C MET A 33 1.41 -14.71 -2.17
N LEU A 34 1.17 -14.68 -3.47
CA LEU A 34 0.13 -13.85 -4.08
C LEU A 34 -1.03 -14.70 -4.61
N ASN A 35 -2.24 -14.39 -4.16
CA ASN A 35 -3.48 -14.96 -4.70
C ASN A 35 -4.29 -13.86 -5.41
N PHE A 36 -4.23 -13.85 -6.75
CA PHE A 36 -5.00 -12.94 -7.59
C PHE A 36 -6.07 -13.70 -8.37
N HIS A 37 -7.33 -13.49 -7.98
CA HIS A 37 -8.49 -14.13 -8.62
C HIS A 37 -9.13 -13.28 -9.72
N ASN A 38 -8.58 -12.09 -9.98
CA ASN A 38 -9.19 -11.09 -10.87
C ASN A 38 -10.64 -10.74 -10.48
N SER A 39 -10.91 -10.75 -9.17
CA SER A 39 -12.18 -10.31 -8.59
C SER A 39 -12.31 -8.81 -8.79
N LYS A 40 -13.46 -8.35 -9.29
CA LYS A 40 -13.74 -6.94 -9.56
C LYS A 40 -14.92 -6.48 -8.74
N ASN A 41 -14.76 -5.35 -8.08
CA ASN A 41 -15.81 -4.65 -7.36
C ASN A 41 -16.44 -3.61 -8.29
N TYR A 42 -17.76 -3.50 -8.23
CA TYR A 42 -18.54 -2.56 -9.02
C TYR A 42 -19.50 -1.79 -8.12
N ASP A 43 -19.84 -0.56 -8.51
CA ASP A 43 -20.90 0.21 -7.85
C ASP A 43 -22.30 -0.30 -8.25
N SER A 44 -23.35 0.34 -7.73
CA SER A 44 -24.73 -0.01 -8.06
C SER A 44 -25.11 0.22 -9.53
N ASN A 45 -24.31 1.00 -10.27
CA ASN A 45 -24.51 1.30 -11.69
C ASN A 45 -23.68 0.38 -12.60
N GLY A 46 -22.88 -0.54 -12.04
CA GLY A 46 -21.99 -1.42 -12.79
C GLY A 46 -20.66 -0.76 -13.21
N GLN A 47 -20.32 0.40 -12.66
CA GLN A 47 -19.02 1.03 -12.85
C GLN A 47 -17.96 0.27 -12.05
N PHE A 48 -16.82 -0.02 -12.66
CA PHE A 48 -15.70 -0.67 -12.00
C PHE A 48 -15.11 0.24 -10.93
N LEU A 49 -14.99 -0.27 -9.69
CA LEU A 49 -14.47 0.49 -8.56
C LEU A 49 -13.07 0.05 -8.14
N SER A 50 -12.80 -1.25 -8.10
CA SER A 50 -11.50 -1.77 -7.67
C SER A 50 -11.34 -3.27 -7.95
N THR A 51 -10.11 -3.75 -7.91
CA THR A 51 -9.79 -5.18 -7.82
C THR A 51 -8.96 -5.46 -6.58
N THR A 52 -8.91 -6.71 -6.14
CA THR A 52 -8.19 -7.11 -4.92
C THR A 52 -7.08 -8.12 -5.20
N LEU A 53 -5.98 -7.97 -4.47
CA LEU A 53 -4.90 -8.93 -4.36
C LEU A 53 -4.83 -9.41 -2.91
N ASN A 54 -4.74 -10.72 -2.70
CA ASN A 54 -4.45 -11.25 -1.37
C ASN A 54 -2.96 -11.59 -1.31
N ILE A 55 -2.23 -10.90 -0.43
CA ILE A 55 -0.81 -11.09 -0.20
C ILE A 55 -0.67 -11.83 1.13
N ASN A 56 0.08 -12.93 1.14
CA ASN A 56 0.14 -13.86 2.26
C ASN A 56 1.58 -14.20 2.54
N ASP A 57 1.89 -14.45 3.81
CA ASP A 57 3.17 -15.07 4.14
C ASP A 57 3.30 -16.44 3.47
N LYS A 58 4.53 -16.85 3.15
CA LYS A 58 4.78 -18.15 2.51
C LYS A 58 4.36 -19.34 3.37
N ASN A 59 4.31 -19.15 4.69
CA ASN A 59 3.84 -20.12 5.66
C ASN A 59 2.42 -19.79 6.16
N VAL A 60 1.58 -19.12 5.36
CA VAL A 60 0.20 -18.71 5.73
C VAL A 60 -0.66 -19.82 6.34
N ARG A 61 -0.41 -21.09 5.99
CA ARG A 61 -1.12 -22.23 6.59
C ARG A 61 -0.82 -22.43 8.08
N GLU A 62 0.26 -21.84 8.58
CA GLU A 62 0.76 -21.98 9.95
C GLU A 62 0.55 -20.70 10.77
N ASN A 63 0.86 -19.53 10.21
CA ASN A 63 0.73 -18.23 10.91
C ASN A 63 -0.57 -17.47 10.59
N SER A 64 -1.29 -17.83 9.52
CA SER A 64 -2.47 -17.11 9.03
C SER A 64 -2.21 -15.64 8.66
N GLU A 65 -0.95 -15.26 8.42
CA GLU A 65 -0.59 -13.89 8.07
C GLU A 65 -0.95 -13.59 6.61
N SER A 66 -1.88 -12.66 6.43
CA SER A 66 -2.34 -12.21 5.12
C SER A 66 -2.93 -10.81 5.20
N PHE A 67 -2.80 -10.04 4.12
CA PHE A 67 -3.52 -8.79 3.95
C PHE A 67 -4.11 -8.68 2.54
N ILE A 68 -5.16 -7.87 2.43
CA ILE A 68 -5.82 -7.57 1.16
C ILE A 68 -5.35 -6.19 0.70
N LEU A 69 -4.83 -6.13 -0.53
CA LEU A 69 -4.56 -4.89 -1.23
C LEU A 69 -5.66 -4.65 -2.27
N TYR A 70 -6.32 -3.50 -2.17
CA TYR A 70 -7.23 -2.99 -3.18
C TYR A 70 -6.47 -2.11 -4.16
N VAL A 71 -6.77 -2.27 -5.44
CA VAL A 71 -6.29 -1.40 -6.52
C VAL A 71 -7.51 -0.70 -7.10
N ASP A 72 -7.59 0.60 -6.86
CA ASP A 72 -8.78 1.39 -7.18
C ASP A 72 -8.84 1.82 -8.64
N ALA A 73 -10.04 1.85 -9.21
CA ALA A 73 -10.28 2.42 -10.54
C ALA A 73 -10.04 3.94 -10.51
N LEU A 74 -9.72 4.53 -11.67
CA LEU A 74 -9.58 5.99 -11.81
C LEU A 74 -10.87 6.75 -11.47
N ASP A 75 -12.02 6.11 -11.67
CA ASP A 75 -13.32 6.70 -11.41
C ASP A 75 -13.83 6.42 -9.98
N ASN A 76 -13.02 5.78 -9.13
CA ASN A 76 -13.41 5.56 -7.73
C ASN A 76 -13.55 6.92 -7.02
N PRO A 77 -14.71 7.23 -6.41
CA PRO A 77 -14.96 8.54 -5.79
C PRO A 77 -14.04 8.86 -4.61
N ASN A 78 -13.43 7.84 -3.98
CA ASN A 78 -12.58 7.99 -2.80
C ASN A 78 -11.08 8.04 -3.13
N LEU A 79 -10.72 8.18 -4.41
CA LEU A 79 -9.34 8.08 -4.87
C LEU A 79 -8.45 9.27 -4.46
N ASP A 80 -9.04 10.45 -4.26
CA ASP A 80 -8.29 11.67 -3.98
C ASP A 80 -7.72 11.70 -2.55
N PHE A 81 -6.43 12.00 -2.43
CA PHE A 81 -5.77 12.26 -1.15
C PHE A 81 -5.88 13.74 -0.77
N PHE A 82 -6.21 14.04 0.49
CA PHE A 82 -6.47 15.41 0.96
C PHE A 82 -5.62 15.85 2.17
N ASP A 83 -4.97 14.94 2.89
CA ASP A 83 -4.32 15.23 4.18
C ASP A 83 -2.89 15.79 4.08
N TYR A 84 -2.56 16.49 2.99
CA TYR A 84 -1.20 16.97 2.70
C TYR A 84 -0.53 17.72 3.86
N GLU A 85 -1.25 18.65 4.49
CA GLU A 85 -0.71 19.48 5.56
C GLU A 85 -0.38 18.66 6.82
N TYR A 86 -1.24 17.70 7.15
CA TYR A 86 -1.08 16.83 8.32
C TYR A 86 0.15 15.94 8.19
N VAL A 87 0.38 15.37 7.01
CA VAL A 87 1.52 14.46 6.77
C VAL A 87 2.79 15.17 6.28
N GLY A 88 2.77 16.50 6.21
CA GLY A 88 3.92 17.31 5.77
C GLY A 88 4.30 17.13 4.31
N LEU A 89 3.34 16.84 3.43
CA LEU A 89 3.52 16.75 1.98
C LEU A 89 3.15 18.06 1.27
N ASN A 90 3.77 18.32 0.12
CA ASN A 90 3.50 19.55 -0.63
C ASN A 90 2.24 19.38 -1.51
N PRO A 91 1.18 20.20 -1.29
CA PRO A 91 -0.12 20.04 -1.97
C PRO A 91 -0.09 20.36 -3.47
N ASN A 92 1.01 20.92 -4.00
CA ASN A 92 1.21 21.10 -5.44
C ASN A 92 1.49 19.77 -6.16
N TYR A 93 1.96 18.76 -5.44
CA TYR A 93 2.11 17.40 -5.96
C TYR A 93 0.85 16.61 -5.67
N LYS A 94 -0.10 16.62 -6.60
CA LYS A 94 -1.38 15.91 -6.42
C LYS A 94 -1.15 14.40 -6.41
N LEU A 95 -1.65 13.76 -5.36
CA LEU A 95 -1.60 12.33 -5.10
C LEU A 95 -3.01 11.72 -5.13
N TYR A 96 -3.07 10.44 -5.45
CA TYR A 96 -4.18 9.55 -5.20
C TYR A 96 -3.81 8.58 -4.07
N GLN A 97 -4.80 8.16 -3.28
CA GLN A 97 -4.71 7.07 -2.30
C GLN A 97 -5.23 5.77 -2.93
N ALA A 98 -4.45 5.24 -3.88
CA ALA A 98 -4.96 4.28 -4.86
C ALA A 98 -4.78 2.79 -4.50
N GLY A 99 -3.86 2.51 -3.58
CA GLY A 99 -3.61 1.16 -3.08
C GLY A 99 -4.02 1.05 -1.62
N THR A 100 -5.17 0.44 -1.32
CA THR A 100 -5.68 0.36 0.06
C THR A 100 -5.36 -1.00 0.68
N ILE A 101 -4.71 -1.00 1.84
CA ILE A 101 -4.48 -2.17 2.70
C ILE A 101 -5.43 -2.04 3.89
N GLU A 102 -6.41 -2.95 4.02
CA GLU A 102 -7.48 -2.83 5.03
C GLU A 102 -6.97 -2.92 6.48
N GLU A 103 -6.04 -3.84 6.73
CA GLU A 103 -5.54 -4.17 8.06
C GLU A 103 -4.04 -4.41 8.02
N VAL A 104 -3.29 -3.58 8.76
CA VAL A 104 -1.85 -3.70 8.97
C VAL A 104 -1.54 -4.39 10.31
N TYR A 105 -2.43 -4.27 11.30
CA TYR A 105 -2.19 -4.79 12.64
C TYR A 105 -2.08 -6.33 12.63
N GLY A 106 -0.99 -6.86 13.17
CA GLY A 106 -0.68 -8.29 13.22
C GLY A 106 -0.06 -8.86 11.94
N VAL A 107 0.18 -8.04 10.91
CA VAL A 107 0.85 -8.43 9.66
C VAL A 107 1.93 -7.41 9.25
N GLU A 108 2.48 -6.68 10.22
CA GLU A 108 3.38 -5.55 10.01
C GLU A 108 4.66 -5.96 9.26
N GLU A 109 5.16 -7.19 9.49
CA GLU A 109 6.36 -7.70 8.83
C GLU A 109 6.08 -8.00 7.36
N LEU A 110 4.95 -8.65 7.08
CA LEU A 110 4.50 -8.99 5.73
C LEU A 110 4.26 -7.71 4.91
N VAL A 111 3.61 -6.71 5.51
CA VAL A 111 3.42 -5.38 4.90
C VAL A 111 4.77 -4.71 4.64
N PHE A 112 5.70 -4.74 5.60
CA PHE A 112 7.02 -4.14 5.43
C PHE A 112 7.81 -4.76 4.28
N GLN A 113 7.82 -6.10 4.17
CA GLN A 113 8.48 -6.81 3.10
C GLN A 113 7.89 -6.41 1.74
N PHE A 114 6.56 -6.39 1.61
CA PHE A 114 5.88 -5.98 0.39
C PHE A 114 6.18 -4.51 0.02
N ILE A 115 5.97 -3.58 0.95
CA ILE A 115 6.13 -2.13 0.71
C ILE A 115 7.58 -1.76 0.41
N TYR A 116 8.56 -2.42 1.04
CA TYR A 116 9.98 -2.24 0.69
C TYR A 116 10.23 -2.50 -0.79
N HIS A 117 9.71 -3.61 -1.33
CA HIS A 117 9.90 -3.95 -2.74
C HIS A 117 9.08 -3.05 -3.67
N TYR A 118 7.88 -2.64 -3.26
CA TYR A 118 7.06 -1.69 -4.00
C TYR A 118 7.73 -0.33 -4.16
N LEU A 119 8.14 0.31 -3.06
CA LEU A 119 8.76 1.64 -3.10
C LEU A 119 10.15 1.62 -3.73
N LYS A 120 10.86 0.48 -3.68
CA LYS A 120 12.10 0.31 -4.44
C LYS A 120 11.90 0.46 -5.94
N ALA A 121 10.78 -0.04 -6.47
CA ALA A 121 10.42 0.11 -7.88
C ALA A 121 9.76 1.45 -8.18
N ASN A 122 9.09 2.04 -7.19
CA ASN A 122 8.34 3.30 -7.28
C ASN A 122 8.83 4.33 -6.24
N PRO A 123 10.05 4.88 -6.38
CA PRO A 123 10.67 5.71 -5.34
C PRO A 123 10.00 7.07 -5.12
N ASP A 124 9.17 7.52 -6.07
CA ASP A 124 8.42 8.79 -5.96
C ASP A 124 7.05 8.61 -5.28
N ASP A 125 6.64 7.38 -4.99
CA ASP A 125 5.39 7.07 -4.30
C ASP A 125 5.62 7.08 -2.77
N TYR A 126 4.54 7.11 -2.01
CA TYR A 126 4.59 7.06 -0.54
C TYR A 126 3.73 5.92 0.01
N PHE A 127 4.10 5.42 1.17
CA PHE A 127 3.24 4.57 1.98
C PHE A 127 2.74 5.36 3.20
N TRP A 128 1.45 5.27 3.49
CA TRP A 128 0.81 6.01 4.57
C TRP A 128 -0.06 5.08 5.39
N VAL A 129 0.18 4.99 6.70
CA VAL A 129 -0.76 4.35 7.62
C VAL A 129 -1.77 5.41 8.02
N ALA A 130 -3.05 5.15 7.80
CA ALA A 130 -4.13 6.10 8.08
C ALA A 130 -4.07 6.56 9.55
N ASP A 131 -4.54 7.78 9.79
CA ASP A 131 -4.56 8.44 11.10
C ASP A 131 -3.19 8.78 11.72
N TYR A 132 -2.07 8.53 11.00
CA TYR A 132 -0.75 9.01 11.40
C TYR A 132 -0.32 10.26 10.63
N ASP A 133 0.33 11.19 11.33
CA ASP A 133 0.76 12.50 10.82
C ASP A 133 2.07 12.44 10.00
N TRP A 134 2.38 11.30 9.38
CA TRP A 134 3.57 11.13 8.55
C TRP A 134 3.34 10.08 7.47
N VAL A 135 4.15 10.17 6.40
CA VAL A 135 4.25 9.13 5.38
C VAL A 135 5.66 8.54 5.38
N TYR A 136 5.78 7.36 4.78
CA TYR A 136 7.04 6.69 4.52
C TYR A 136 7.40 6.87 3.04
N SER A 137 8.55 7.52 2.81
CA SER A 137 9.21 7.55 1.50
C SER A 137 10.04 6.29 1.25
N TRP A 138 10.54 6.15 0.02
CA TRP A 138 11.54 5.12 -0.28
C TRP A 138 12.77 5.23 0.63
N GLU A 139 13.28 6.44 0.86
CA GLU A 139 14.44 6.67 1.73
C GLU A 139 14.19 6.24 3.18
N ASP A 140 12.96 6.45 3.67
CA ASP A 140 12.56 6.03 5.02
C ASP A 140 12.54 4.51 5.15
N ILE A 141 11.86 3.83 4.22
CA ILE A 141 11.77 2.37 4.22
C ILE A 141 13.14 1.71 3.98
N GLN A 142 13.97 2.31 3.12
CA GLN A 142 15.35 1.86 2.90
C GLN A 142 16.18 1.96 4.18
N ARG A 143 16.07 3.05 4.92
CA ARG A 143 16.76 3.24 6.21
C ARG A 143 16.26 2.22 7.24
N LEU A 144 14.94 2.04 7.38
CA LEU A 144 14.37 1.05 8.29
C LEU A 144 14.86 -0.36 7.98
N LYS A 145 15.00 -0.74 6.70
CA LYS A 145 15.52 -2.05 6.29
C LYS A 145 16.98 -2.28 6.70
N SER A 146 17.76 -1.22 6.93
CA SER A 146 19.15 -1.30 7.38
C SER A 146 19.30 -1.54 8.88
N LEU A 147 18.20 -1.39 9.64
CA LEU A 147 18.13 -1.60 11.08
C LEU A 147 17.57 -3.00 11.40
N PRO A 148 17.76 -3.51 12.63
CA PRO A 148 17.00 -4.67 13.10
C PRO A 148 15.49 -4.42 12.95
N TYR A 149 14.75 -5.46 12.58
CA TYR A 149 13.30 -5.35 12.42
C TYR A 149 12.63 -4.92 13.73
N ASP A 150 11.67 -4.00 13.60
CA ASP A 150 10.88 -3.43 14.68
C ASP A 150 9.39 -3.66 14.34
N SER A 151 8.66 -4.41 15.15
CA SER A 151 7.24 -4.69 14.89
C SER A 151 6.37 -3.43 14.86
N GLU A 152 6.83 -2.37 15.52
CA GLU A 152 6.11 -1.10 15.62
C GLU A 152 6.60 -0.06 14.59
N TRP A 153 7.36 -0.49 13.56
CA TRP A 153 7.98 0.42 12.59
C TRP A 153 6.97 1.35 11.92
N CYS A 154 5.76 0.84 11.67
CA CYS A 154 4.68 1.55 10.96
C CYS A 154 3.86 2.48 11.88
N TYR A 155 4.14 2.46 13.17
CA TYR A 155 3.46 3.28 14.21
C TYR A 155 4.38 4.34 14.81
N LYS A 156 5.60 4.47 14.27
CA LYS A 156 6.61 5.44 14.68
C LYS A 156 6.92 6.38 13.53
N ASN A 157 7.04 7.66 13.84
CA ASN A 157 7.48 8.64 12.84
C ASN A 157 8.86 8.22 12.31
N PRO A 158 9.04 8.07 10.99
CA PRO A 158 10.33 7.66 10.46
C PRO A 158 11.39 8.75 10.66
N LYS A 159 11.02 10.04 10.77
CA LYS A 159 11.97 11.16 10.80
C LYS A 159 12.60 11.39 12.18
#